data_AF-A0A9E2I031-F1
#
_entry.id   AF-A0A9E2I031-F1
#
_cell.length_a   1.000
_cell.length_b   1.000
_cell.length_c   1.000
_cell.angle_alpha   90.00
_cell.angle_beta   90.00
_cell.angle_gamma   90.00
#
_symmetry.space_group_name_H-M   'P 1'
#
loop_
_entity.id
_entity.type
_entity.pdbx_description
1 polymer ?
#
loop_
_entity_poly.entity_id
_entity_poly.type
_entity_poly.pdbx_seq_one_letter_code
_entity_poly.pdbx_strand_id
1 'polypeptide(L)'
;METQKRENIELKFLGMEDYQELKEIMLLVYEPIPDAYWKEEQLRTLIEKFPEGQIVIKVDGKIAGCALSIIVNYDEFENHHTYSEITGNYTFDTHTGKGDILYGIDVFIEPKYRGMRLGRRLYDYRKELCEKLNLKGIAFGGRIPNYHKYANEFSPKEYIEKVKRKEINDPVLNFQISNDFHPAKVLKGYLEGDKESGEYAVLLEWDNIYYEKPNKKATTKKTVVRLGLIQWQMRPYKNLEELLQQAEYFIDAVSGYRSDFALFPEFFNAPLMAENNHLSEPAAIRELAKHTHDIIQKFSELSISYNINIISGSMPEMKNGNLYNVGYLCRRDGTIDRFEKIHVTPDEAKIWGMQGGTELKTFDTDCGKIGILICYDAEFPELSRLLADEGMDILFVPFLTDTQNGYSRVRHCSQARAIENECYVAIAGSVGNLPNVHNMDIQFAQ
;
A
#
# COMPACT_ATOMS: atom_id res chain seq x y z
N MET A 1 32.03 -20.19 37.80
CA MET A 1 31.13 -19.28 37.06
C MET A 1 30.80 -19.98 35.76
N GLU A 2 29.66 -20.66 35.71
CA GLU A 2 29.16 -21.25 34.47
C GLU A 2 28.77 -20.12 33.52
N THR A 3 29.37 -20.13 32.34
CA THR A 3 29.07 -19.23 31.24
C THR A 3 27.62 -19.49 30.81
N GLN A 4 26.69 -18.59 31.14
CA GLN A 4 25.30 -18.67 30.66
C GLN A 4 25.31 -18.70 29.13
N LYS A 5 24.96 -19.86 28.56
CA LYS A 5 24.74 -20.05 27.13
C LYS A 5 23.64 -19.07 26.71
N ARG A 6 23.94 -18.11 25.83
CA ARG A 6 22.92 -17.21 25.28
C ARG A 6 21.98 -18.04 24.41
N GLU A 7 20.74 -18.17 24.85
CA GLU A 7 19.68 -18.80 24.06
C GLU A 7 19.38 -17.93 22.83
N ASN A 8 19.35 -18.54 21.64
CA ASN A 8 19.00 -17.84 20.41
C ASN A 8 17.47 -17.89 20.22
N ILE A 9 16.81 -16.73 20.19
CA ILE A 9 15.36 -16.59 20.05
C ILE A 9 15.05 -15.98 18.69
N GLU A 10 14.34 -16.72 17.84
CA GLU A 10 13.98 -16.32 16.48
C GLU A 10 12.46 -16.27 16.33
N LEU A 11 11.93 -15.26 15.63
CA LEU A 11 10.54 -15.20 15.19
C LEU A 11 10.51 -15.51 13.69
N LYS A 12 9.69 -16.48 13.27
CA LYS A 12 9.59 -16.93 11.88
C LYS A 12 8.12 -17.13 11.49
N PHE A 13 7.86 -17.13 10.18
CA PHE A 13 6.61 -17.62 9.65
C PHE A 13 6.52 -19.13 9.82
N LEU A 14 5.32 -19.62 10.13
CA LEU A 14 5.05 -21.05 10.26
C LEU A 14 5.10 -21.70 8.88
N GLY A 15 5.99 -22.68 8.70
CA GLY A 15 6.04 -23.53 7.50
C GLY A 15 5.37 -24.89 7.73
N MET A 16 5.07 -25.64 6.66
CA MET A 16 4.51 -26.99 6.80
C MET A 16 5.54 -28.00 7.34
N GLU A 17 6.83 -27.71 7.19
CA GLU A 17 7.92 -28.47 7.80
C GLU A 17 7.87 -28.48 9.34
N ASP A 18 7.21 -27.48 9.93
CA ASP A 18 7.08 -27.32 11.39
C ASP A 18 5.90 -28.12 11.97
N TYR A 19 5.05 -28.73 11.13
CA TYR A 19 3.78 -29.32 11.56
C TYR A 19 3.91 -30.39 12.65
N GLN A 20 4.87 -31.32 12.50
CA GLN A 20 5.02 -32.42 13.46
C GLN A 20 5.44 -31.91 14.83
N GLU A 21 6.41 -30.99 14.88
CA GLU A 21 6.87 -30.37 16.12
C GLU A 21 5.75 -29.55 16.76
N LEU A 22 5.01 -28.78 15.95
CA LEU A 22 3.87 -27.98 16.42
C LEU A 22 2.78 -28.87 17.04
N LYS A 23 2.44 -29.99 16.39
CA LYS A 23 1.44 -30.94 16.88
C LYS A 23 1.82 -31.53 18.23
N GLU A 24 3.08 -31.93 18.41
CA GLU A 24 3.58 -32.43 19.70
C GLU A 24 3.43 -31.39 20.82
N ILE A 25 3.77 -30.13 20.52
CA ILE A 25 3.63 -29.02 21.49
C ILE A 25 2.17 -28.76 21.83
N MET A 26 1.27 -28.78 20.84
CA MET A 26 -0.17 -28.57 21.08
C MET A 26 -0.75 -29.65 21.99
N LEU A 27 -0.41 -30.92 21.76
CA LEU A 27 -0.84 -32.03 22.63
C LEU A 27 -0.36 -31.86 24.07
N LEU A 28 0.84 -31.29 24.28
CA LEU A 28 1.36 -30.97 25.61
C LEU A 28 0.68 -29.75 26.25
N VAL A 29 0.38 -28.71 25.46
CA VAL A 29 -0.25 -27.48 25.98
C VAL A 29 -1.72 -27.71 26.33
N TYR A 30 -2.43 -28.48 25.50
CA TYR A 30 -3.86 -28.72 25.59
C TYR A 30 -4.22 -30.11 26.10
N GLU A 31 -3.30 -30.75 26.85
CA GLU A 31 -3.43 -32.11 27.42
C GLU A 31 -4.82 -32.46 28.00
N PRO A 32 -5.59 -31.55 28.65
CA PRO A 32 -6.93 -31.86 29.16
C PRO A 32 -8.01 -32.07 28.07
N ILE A 33 -7.74 -31.72 26.82
CA ILE A 33 -8.71 -31.73 25.71
C ILE A 33 -8.26 -32.76 24.66
N PRO A 34 -9.01 -33.87 24.47
CA PRO A 34 -8.70 -34.86 23.44
C PRO A 34 -8.65 -34.23 22.05
N ASP A 35 -7.64 -34.62 21.25
CA ASP A 35 -7.46 -34.14 19.87
C ASP A 35 -7.38 -32.61 19.71
N ALA A 36 -6.94 -31.88 20.74
CA ALA A 36 -6.74 -30.43 20.70
C ALA A 36 -5.48 -30.01 19.93
N TYR A 37 -5.39 -30.41 18.67
CA TYR A 37 -4.36 -29.98 17.73
C TYR A 37 -4.99 -29.63 16.38
N TRP A 38 -4.36 -28.70 15.65
CA TRP A 38 -4.79 -28.39 14.29
C TRP A 38 -4.45 -29.54 13.35
N LYS A 39 -5.41 -29.95 12.51
CA LYS A 39 -5.14 -30.94 11.46
C LYS A 39 -4.21 -30.33 10.41
N GLU A 40 -3.41 -31.19 9.77
CA GLU A 40 -2.44 -30.77 8.75
C GLU A 40 -3.07 -29.94 7.63
N GLU A 41 -4.24 -30.37 7.13
CA GLU A 41 -4.98 -29.66 6.09
C GLU A 41 -5.47 -28.28 6.54
N GLN A 42 -5.84 -28.13 7.82
CA GLN A 42 -6.29 -26.86 8.38
C GLN A 42 -5.13 -25.87 8.48
N LEU A 43 -3.97 -26.30 8.97
CA LEU A 43 -2.78 -25.46 9.02
C LEU A 43 -2.28 -25.06 7.64
N ARG A 44 -2.28 -26.02 6.69
CA ARG A 44 -1.96 -25.73 5.29
C ARG A 44 -2.85 -24.63 4.73
N THR A 45 -4.16 -24.74 4.96
CA THR A 45 -5.14 -23.74 4.52
C THR A 45 -4.87 -22.35 5.12
N LEU A 46 -4.52 -22.28 6.42
CA LEU A 46 -4.15 -21.01 7.07
C LEU A 46 -2.88 -20.39 6.48
N ILE A 47 -1.83 -21.20 6.31
CA ILE A 47 -0.55 -20.75 5.77
C ILE A 47 -0.71 -20.28 4.32
N GLU A 48 -1.52 -20.97 3.51
CA GLU A 48 -1.80 -20.57 2.13
C GLU A 48 -2.65 -19.29 2.04
N LYS A 49 -3.64 -19.13 2.92
CA LYS A 49 -4.52 -17.96 2.92
C LYS A 49 -3.84 -16.70 3.47
N PHE A 50 -3.08 -16.83 4.55
CA PHE A 50 -2.51 -15.68 5.26
C PHE A 50 -1.19 -16.02 5.96
N PRO A 51 -0.09 -16.20 5.20
CA PRO A 51 1.19 -16.65 5.74
C PRO A 51 1.77 -15.70 6.80
N GLU A 52 1.63 -14.38 6.61
CA GLU A 52 2.12 -13.39 7.57
C GLU A 52 1.36 -13.43 8.91
N GLY A 53 0.13 -13.96 8.92
CA GLY A 53 -0.66 -14.12 10.14
C GLY A 53 -0.28 -15.32 11.00
N GLN A 54 0.58 -16.22 10.49
CA GLN A 54 0.96 -17.47 11.14
C GLN A 54 2.44 -17.43 11.52
N ILE A 55 2.72 -17.26 12.82
CA ILE A 55 4.08 -17.11 13.31
C ILE A 55 4.42 -18.14 14.37
N VAL A 56 5.71 -18.48 14.43
CA VAL A 56 6.32 -19.28 15.48
C VAL A 56 7.52 -18.54 16.08
N ILE A 57 7.72 -18.73 17.39
CA ILE A 57 8.97 -18.39 18.04
C ILE A 57 9.77 -19.68 18.21
N LYS A 58 11.04 -19.67 17.78
CA LYS A 58 11.98 -20.76 17.99
C LYS A 58 13.05 -20.37 19.01
N VAL A 59 13.35 -21.27 19.95
CA VAL A 59 14.46 -21.16 20.91
C VAL A 59 15.46 -22.26 20.61
N ASP A 60 16.69 -21.87 20.25
CA ASP A 60 17.75 -22.78 19.80
C ASP A 60 17.28 -23.74 18.69
N GLY A 61 16.48 -23.21 17.74
CA GLY A 61 15.97 -23.92 16.58
C GLY A 61 14.70 -24.76 16.82
N LYS A 62 14.22 -24.87 18.06
CA LYS A 62 12.98 -25.58 18.41
C LYS A 62 11.81 -24.64 18.64
N ILE A 63 10.61 -25.01 18.21
CA ILE A 63 9.41 -24.21 18.43
C ILE A 63 9.15 -24.10 19.94
N ALA A 64 9.02 -22.86 20.40
CA ALA A 64 8.72 -22.50 21.77
C ALA A 64 7.32 -21.93 21.94
N GLY A 65 6.74 -21.40 20.87
CA GLY A 65 5.39 -20.87 20.85
C GLY A 65 4.89 -20.56 19.45
N CYS A 66 3.59 -20.43 19.32
CA CYS A 66 2.89 -20.20 18.05
C CYS A 66 1.76 -19.19 18.25
N ALA A 67 1.47 -18.41 17.22
CA ALA A 67 0.30 -17.56 17.13
C ALA A 67 -0.30 -17.63 15.72
N LEU A 68 -1.59 -17.93 15.65
CA LEU A 68 -2.35 -18.08 14.40
C LEU A 68 -3.42 -17.02 14.28
N SER A 69 -3.56 -16.37 13.13
CA SER A 69 -4.43 -15.20 12.97
C SER A 69 -5.12 -15.19 11.60
N ILE A 70 -6.28 -14.55 11.50
CA ILE A 70 -6.94 -14.24 10.23
C ILE A 70 -7.39 -12.79 10.23
N ILE A 71 -7.78 -12.27 9.07
CA ILE A 71 -8.38 -10.94 8.93
C ILE A 71 -9.86 -11.15 8.65
N VAL A 72 -10.73 -10.48 9.38
CA VAL A 72 -12.20 -10.63 9.27
C VAL A 72 -12.87 -9.26 9.10
N ASN A 73 -14.07 -9.25 8.52
CA ASN A 73 -14.99 -8.12 8.61
C ASN A 73 -15.66 -8.16 9.98
N TYR A 74 -15.23 -7.31 10.91
CA TYR A 74 -15.63 -7.45 12.31
C TYR A 74 -17.10 -7.16 12.58
N ASP A 75 -17.72 -6.28 11.78
CA ASP A 75 -19.15 -5.97 11.87
C ASP A 75 -20.03 -7.24 11.75
N GLU A 76 -19.55 -8.31 11.11
CA GLU A 76 -20.24 -9.60 10.98
C GLU A 76 -20.19 -10.45 12.28
N PHE A 77 -19.23 -10.17 13.17
CA PHE A 77 -18.94 -10.99 14.36
C PHE A 77 -19.00 -10.22 15.69
N GLU A 78 -18.99 -8.88 15.69
CA GLU A 78 -18.97 -8.03 16.90
C GLU A 78 -20.09 -8.36 17.91
N ASN A 79 -21.24 -8.83 17.42
CA ASN A 79 -22.39 -9.13 18.27
C ASN A 79 -22.24 -10.47 19.00
N HIS A 80 -22.31 -11.57 18.28
CA HIS A 80 -22.23 -12.90 18.85
C HIS A 80 -21.74 -13.85 17.79
N HIS A 81 -20.75 -14.65 18.16
CA HIS A 81 -20.21 -15.69 17.32
C HIS A 81 -19.62 -16.79 18.19
N THR A 82 -19.54 -17.98 17.60
CA THR A 82 -18.83 -19.13 18.11
C THR A 82 -17.45 -19.25 17.45
N TYR A 83 -16.59 -20.07 18.03
CA TYR A 83 -15.28 -20.42 17.50
C TYR A 83 -15.41 -21.11 16.14
N SER A 84 -16.44 -21.96 15.96
CA SER A 84 -16.72 -22.59 14.67
C SER A 84 -17.14 -21.56 13.64
N GLU A 85 -18.03 -20.63 13.97
CA GLU A 85 -18.48 -19.58 13.02
C GLU A 85 -17.34 -18.67 12.57
N ILE A 86 -16.53 -18.14 13.50
CA ILE A 86 -15.43 -17.23 13.12
C ILE A 86 -14.30 -17.93 12.34
N THR A 87 -14.12 -19.24 12.52
CA THR A 87 -13.15 -20.02 11.76
C THR A 87 -13.72 -20.65 10.48
N GLY A 88 -14.99 -20.40 10.15
CA GLY A 88 -15.62 -21.01 8.98
C GLY A 88 -15.71 -22.53 9.08
N ASN A 89 -15.98 -23.04 10.29
CA ASN A 89 -15.86 -24.44 10.65
C ASN A 89 -14.48 -25.02 10.24
N TYR A 90 -13.41 -24.32 10.63
CA TYR A 90 -12.02 -24.67 10.34
C TYR A 90 -11.63 -24.64 8.84
N THR A 91 -12.47 -24.08 7.95
CA THR A 91 -12.12 -23.84 6.54
C THR A 91 -11.47 -22.46 6.32
N PHE A 92 -11.67 -21.54 7.28
CA PHE A 92 -11.19 -20.16 7.25
C PHE A 92 -11.65 -19.40 6.01
N ASP A 93 -12.87 -19.67 5.55
CA ASP A 93 -13.56 -18.90 4.50
C ASP A 93 -13.99 -17.50 4.97
N THR A 94 -14.08 -17.29 6.28
CA THR A 94 -14.23 -15.98 6.95
C THR A 94 -13.02 -15.07 6.79
N HIS A 95 -11.85 -15.62 6.44
CA HIS A 95 -10.65 -14.82 6.18
C HIS A 95 -10.84 -13.97 4.91
N THR A 96 -10.57 -12.68 5.01
CA THR A 96 -10.59 -11.74 3.88
C THR A 96 -9.46 -10.72 3.98
N GLY A 97 -8.72 -10.52 2.89
CA GLY A 97 -7.71 -9.44 2.81
C GLY A 97 -8.30 -8.02 2.82
N LYS A 98 -9.63 -7.88 2.84
CA LYS A 98 -10.35 -6.59 2.89
C LYS A 98 -11.02 -6.31 4.24
N GLY A 99 -10.82 -7.17 5.23
CA GLY A 99 -11.38 -6.99 6.57
C GLY A 99 -10.75 -5.84 7.33
N ASP A 100 -11.22 -5.61 8.55
CA ASP A 100 -10.86 -4.46 9.37
C ASP A 100 -10.31 -4.82 10.74
N ILE A 101 -10.35 -6.10 11.15
CA ILE A 101 -9.76 -6.59 12.39
C ILE A 101 -8.87 -7.81 12.13
N LEU A 102 -7.71 -7.84 12.80
CA LEU A 102 -6.89 -9.04 12.93
C LEU A 102 -7.47 -9.91 14.04
N TYR A 103 -8.09 -11.03 13.67
CA TYR A 103 -8.66 -11.97 14.62
C TYR A 103 -7.64 -13.03 15.05
N GLY A 104 -7.37 -13.14 16.34
CA GLY A 104 -6.51 -14.17 16.91
C GLY A 104 -7.22 -15.52 17.04
N ILE A 105 -6.77 -16.52 16.30
CA ILE A 105 -7.36 -17.87 16.30
C ILE A 105 -6.80 -18.72 17.45
N ASP A 106 -5.48 -18.67 17.63
CA ASP A 106 -4.78 -19.48 18.62
C ASP A 106 -3.49 -18.79 19.07
N VAL A 107 -3.09 -19.02 20.30
CA VAL A 107 -1.78 -18.61 20.83
C VAL A 107 -1.37 -19.52 21.98
N PHE A 108 -0.17 -20.08 21.90
CA PHE A 108 0.36 -20.91 22.96
C PHE A 108 1.88 -20.83 23.09
N ILE A 109 2.36 -21.11 24.30
CA ILE A 109 3.77 -21.26 24.64
C ILE A 109 3.96 -22.64 25.28
N GLU A 110 4.93 -23.40 24.79
CA GLU A 110 5.30 -24.70 25.36
C GLU A 110 5.66 -24.52 26.85
N PRO A 111 5.18 -25.40 27.76
CA PRO A 111 5.36 -25.24 29.19
C PRO A 111 6.81 -24.95 29.65
N LYS A 112 7.80 -25.57 29.01
CA LYS A 112 9.22 -25.41 29.39
C LYS A 112 9.80 -24.02 29.10
N TYR A 113 9.21 -23.24 28.19
CA TYR A 113 9.66 -21.90 27.83
C TYR A 113 8.81 -20.77 28.46
N ARG A 114 7.88 -21.12 29.35
CA ARG A 114 7.09 -20.12 30.08
C ARG A 114 7.99 -19.30 31.02
N GLY A 115 7.65 -18.03 31.23
CA GLY A 115 8.45 -17.08 32.01
C GLY A 115 9.50 -16.30 31.22
N MET A 116 9.79 -16.70 29.97
CA MET A 116 10.73 -16.00 29.07
C MET A 116 10.12 -14.81 28.30
N ARG A 117 8.88 -14.42 28.63
CA ARG A 117 8.11 -13.36 27.95
C ARG A 117 7.89 -13.59 26.44
N LEU A 118 7.96 -14.83 25.97
CA LEU A 118 7.75 -15.16 24.54
C LEU A 118 6.32 -14.86 24.08
N GLY A 119 5.32 -15.07 24.94
CA GLY A 119 3.94 -14.71 24.61
C GLY A 119 3.77 -13.22 24.30
N ARG A 120 4.49 -12.35 25.02
CA ARG A 120 4.49 -10.91 24.74
C ARG A 120 5.06 -10.62 23.34
N ARG A 121 6.15 -11.28 22.95
CA ARG A 121 6.73 -11.13 21.60
C ARG A 121 5.77 -11.53 20.49
N LEU A 122 4.95 -12.57 20.69
CA LEU A 122 3.91 -12.97 19.72
C LEU A 122 2.83 -11.88 19.57
N TYR A 123 2.42 -11.25 20.68
CA TYR A 123 1.45 -10.16 20.64
C TYR A 123 2.04 -8.85 20.11
N ASP A 124 3.28 -8.52 20.45
CA ASP A 124 4.00 -7.37 19.89
C ASP A 124 4.05 -7.49 18.36
N TYR A 125 4.38 -8.67 17.82
CA TYR A 125 4.32 -8.92 16.37
C TYR A 125 2.92 -8.73 15.79
N ARG A 126 1.86 -9.28 16.44
CA ARG A 126 0.49 -9.11 15.94
C ARG A 126 0.08 -7.64 15.90
N LYS A 127 0.49 -6.84 16.88
CA LYS A 127 0.27 -5.38 16.91
C LYS A 127 1.00 -4.70 15.74
N GLU A 128 2.28 -5.00 15.54
CA GLU A 128 3.05 -4.49 14.40
C GLU A 128 2.41 -4.88 13.04
N LEU A 129 1.92 -6.13 12.91
CA LEU A 129 1.23 -6.59 11.70
C LEU A 129 -0.11 -5.86 11.51
N CYS A 130 -0.89 -5.68 12.57
CA CYS A 130 -2.15 -4.94 12.57
C CYS A 130 -1.94 -3.49 12.12
N GLU A 131 -0.91 -2.82 12.64
CA GLU A 131 -0.51 -1.46 12.24
C GLU A 131 -0.07 -1.41 10.78
N LYS A 132 0.82 -2.32 10.36
CA LYS A 132 1.30 -2.41 8.97
C LYS A 132 0.18 -2.60 7.96
N LEU A 133 -0.84 -3.38 8.30
CA LEU A 133 -2.01 -3.65 7.45
C LEU A 133 -3.10 -2.57 7.57
N ASN A 134 -2.89 -1.53 8.39
CA ASN A 134 -3.87 -0.48 8.69
C ASN A 134 -5.24 -1.03 9.09
N LEU A 135 -5.26 -2.05 9.95
CA LEU A 135 -6.48 -2.61 10.54
C LEU A 135 -6.90 -1.78 11.76
N LYS A 136 -8.19 -1.77 12.09
CA LYS A 136 -8.74 -1.04 13.25
C LYS A 136 -8.19 -1.53 14.59
N GLY A 137 -7.77 -2.79 14.67
CA GLY A 137 -7.34 -3.42 15.90
C GLY A 137 -7.24 -4.95 15.81
N ILE A 138 -7.04 -5.55 16.98
CA ILE A 138 -6.95 -7.00 17.16
C ILE A 138 -8.09 -7.45 18.06
N ALA A 139 -8.79 -8.52 17.70
CA ALA A 139 -9.81 -9.14 18.54
C ALA A 139 -9.61 -10.65 18.67
N PHE A 140 -10.07 -11.24 19.78
CA PHE A 140 -10.20 -12.70 19.92
C PHE A 140 -11.08 -13.06 21.13
N GLY A 141 -11.70 -14.24 21.09
CA GLY A 141 -12.37 -14.83 22.26
C GLY A 141 -11.38 -15.60 23.15
N GLY A 142 -11.05 -15.04 24.31
CA GLY A 142 -10.19 -15.68 25.31
C GLY A 142 -10.99 -16.57 26.28
N ARG A 143 -10.55 -17.82 26.47
CA ARG A 143 -11.08 -18.71 27.53
C ARG A 143 -10.81 -18.13 28.92
N ILE A 144 -11.65 -18.48 29.90
CA ILE A 144 -11.48 -18.15 31.33
C ILE A 144 -11.43 -19.44 32.15
N PRO A 145 -10.33 -20.22 32.03
CA PRO A 145 -10.30 -21.62 32.47
C PRO A 145 -10.50 -21.80 33.99
N ASN A 146 -10.31 -20.76 34.80
CA ASN A 146 -10.58 -20.84 36.23
C ASN A 146 -12.03 -20.52 36.62
N TYR A 147 -12.92 -20.17 35.67
CA TYR A 147 -14.28 -19.72 35.98
C TYR A 147 -15.15 -20.79 36.65
N HIS A 148 -15.02 -22.08 36.28
CA HIS A 148 -15.78 -23.17 36.91
C HIS A 148 -15.62 -23.22 38.44
N LYS A 149 -14.49 -22.75 38.99
CA LYS A 149 -14.23 -22.70 40.44
C LYS A 149 -15.11 -21.67 41.17
N TYR A 150 -15.65 -20.69 40.43
CA TYR A 150 -16.38 -19.55 40.95
C TYR A 150 -17.79 -19.42 40.38
N ALA A 151 -18.18 -20.28 39.42
CA ALA A 151 -19.43 -20.19 38.68
C ALA A 151 -20.70 -20.29 39.55
N ASN A 152 -20.60 -20.84 40.76
CA ASN A 152 -21.70 -20.89 41.73
C ASN A 152 -21.85 -19.60 42.55
N GLU A 153 -20.81 -18.75 42.58
CA GLU A 153 -20.76 -17.54 43.40
C GLU A 153 -20.88 -16.26 42.57
N PHE A 154 -20.31 -16.24 41.37
CA PHE A 154 -20.22 -15.06 40.52
C PHE A 154 -20.74 -15.34 39.11
N SER A 155 -21.42 -14.36 38.54
CA SER A 155 -21.64 -14.31 37.09
C SER A 155 -20.31 -14.11 36.33
N PRO A 156 -20.24 -14.39 35.00
CA PRO A 156 -19.01 -14.17 34.24
C PRO A 156 -18.54 -12.71 34.29
N LYS A 157 -19.48 -11.76 34.34
CA LYS A 157 -19.17 -10.34 34.46
C LYS A 157 -18.50 -10.01 35.80
N GLU A 158 -19.03 -10.51 36.91
CA GLU A 158 -18.45 -10.29 38.24
C GLU A 158 -17.07 -10.95 38.37
N TYR A 159 -16.91 -12.13 37.77
CA TYR A 159 -15.62 -12.82 37.68
C TYR A 159 -14.56 -11.96 36.96
N ILE A 160 -14.88 -11.42 35.78
CA ILE A 160 -13.98 -10.56 35.00
C ILE A 160 -13.58 -9.31 35.79
N GLU A 161 -14.54 -8.68 36.48
CA GLU A 161 -14.25 -7.49 37.30
C GLU A 161 -13.34 -7.80 38.48
N LYS A 162 -13.53 -8.95 39.13
CA LYS A 162 -12.62 -9.41 40.21
C LYS A 162 -11.22 -9.75 39.68
N VAL A 163 -11.13 -10.33 38.49
CA VAL A 163 -9.84 -10.54 37.81
C VAL A 163 -9.14 -9.21 37.52
N LYS A 164 -9.84 -8.22 36.95
CA LYS A 164 -9.31 -6.87 36.69
C LYS A 164 -8.81 -6.18 37.97
N ARG A 165 -9.51 -6.40 39.09
CA ARG A 165 -9.12 -5.90 40.42
C ARG A 165 -8.02 -6.71 41.10
N LYS A 166 -7.52 -7.77 40.46
CA LYS A 166 -6.52 -8.71 41.00
C LYS A 166 -6.98 -9.47 42.24
N GLU A 167 -8.29 -9.58 42.45
CA GLU A 167 -8.89 -10.40 43.52
C GLU A 167 -8.91 -11.89 43.13
N ILE A 168 -9.01 -12.18 41.83
CA ILE A 168 -8.94 -13.52 41.26
C ILE A 168 -7.76 -13.58 40.28
N ASN A 169 -7.04 -14.70 40.28
CA ASN A 169 -5.98 -14.96 39.31
C ASN A 169 -6.48 -15.90 38.22
N ASP A 170 -6.73 -15.38 37.02
CA ASP A 170 -6.99 -16.17 35.83
C ASP A 170 -5.77 -16.12 34.88
N PRO A 171 -5.15 -17.25 34.54
CA PRO A 171 -3.90 -17.26 33.79
C PRO A 171 -4.04 -16.70 32.37
N VAL A 172 -5.22 -16.82 31.76
CA VAL A 172 -5.45 -16.33 30.40
C VAL A 172 -5.82 -14.86 30.46
N LEU A 173 -6.86 -14.50 31.21
CA LEU A 173 -7.38 -13.14 31.25
C LEU A 173 -6.35 -12.16 31.82
N ASN A 174 -5.62 -12.52 32.88
CA ASN A 174 -4.54 -11.68 33.43
C ASN A 174 -3.44 -11.44 32.39
N PHE A 175 -3.07 -12.48 31.63
CA PHE A 175 -2.03 -12.37 30.60
C PHE A 175 -2.48 -11.42 29.49
N GLN A 176 -3.72 -11.52 29.01
CA GLN A 176 -4.21 -10.65 27.94
C GLN A 176 -4.32 -9.19 28.37
N ILE A 177 -4.84 -8.94 29.58
CA ILE A 177 -4.86 -7.59 30.17
C ILE A 177 -3.45 -7.01 30.31
N SER A 178 -2.45 -7.84 30.66
CA SER A 178 -1.05 -7.39 30.74
C SER A 178 -0.39 -7.06 29.39
N ASN A 179 -1.04 -7.42 28.28
CA ASN A 179 -0.67 -7.06 26.91
C ASN A 179 -1.58 -5.95 26.35
N ASP A 180 -2.22 -5.17 27.21
CA ASP A 180 -3.09 -4.02 26.89
C ASP A 180 -4.40 -4.38 26.17
N PHE A 181 -4.84 -5.64 26.22
CA PHE A 181 -6.17 -6.01 25.75
C PHE A 181 -7.23 -5.70 26.79
N HIS A 182 -8.37 -5.17 26.35
CA HIS A 182 -9.50 -4.86 27.22
C HIS A 182 -10.69 -5.81 26.96
N PRO A 183 -11.42 -6.22 28.01
CA PRO A 183 -12.65 -6.99 27.83
C PRO A 183 -13.76 -6.16 27.19
N ALA A 184 -14.16 -6.52 25.98
CA ALA A 184 -15.25 -5.88 25.25
C ALA A 184 -16.61 -6.55 25.58
N LYS A 185 -16.65 -7.90 25.61
CA LYS A 185 -17.90 -8.64 25.77
C LYS A 185 -17.72 -10.04 26.36
N VAL A 186 -18.79 -10.59 26.92
CA VAL A 186 -18.88 -12.02 27.28
C VAL A 186 -19.55 -12.77 26.13
N LEU A 187 -18.87 -13.78 25.59
CA LEU A 187 -19.39 -14.70 24.59
C LEU A 187 -19.83 -15.99 25.29
N LYS A 188 -21.05 -16.47 25.02
CA LYS A 188 -21.59 -17.71 25.58
C LYS A 188 -21.66 -18.76 24.48
N GLY A 189 -21.26 -19.99 24.75
CA GLY A 189 -21.17 -21.03 23.71
C GLY A 189 -20.05 -20.77 22.71
N TYR A 190 -19.06 -19.95 23.07
CA TYR A 190 -17.98 -19.60 22.13
C TYR A 190 -17.19 -20.84 21.71
N LEU A 191 -16.78 -21.67 22.67
CA LEU A 191 -16.08 -22.92 22.40
C LEU A 191 -16.89 -24.06 23.02
N GLU A 192 -17.52 -24.87 22.16
CA GLU A 192 -18.33 -26.01 22.57
C GLU A 192 -17.48 -27.01 23.38
N GLY A 193 -18.01 -27.48 24.51
CA GLY A 193 -17.31 -28.44 25.36
C GLY A 193 -16.27 -27.84 26.31
N ASP A 194 -16.07 -26.52 26.34
CA ASP A 194 -15.21 -25.86 27.33
C ASP A 194 -15.85 -25.83 28.72
N LYS A 195 -15.79 -26.97 29.41
CA LYS A 195 -16.35 -27.14 30.76
C LYS A 195 -15.65 -26.26 31.81
N GLU A 196 -14.36 -25.98 31.63
CA GLU A 196 -13.57 -25.18 32.57
C GLU A 196 -14.02 -23.72 32.61
N SER A 197 -14.40 -23.18 31.45
CA SER A 197 -14.96 -21.83 31.33
C SER A 197 -16.49 -21.80 31.39
N GLY A 198 -17.16 -22.96 31.55
CA GLY A 198 -18.62 -23.05 31.47
C GLY A 198 -19.18 -22.59 30.12
N GLU A 199 -18.43 -22.84 29.04
CA GLU A 199 -18.65 -22.34 27.68
C GLU A 199 -18.70 -20.81 27.54
N TYR A 200 -18.24 -20.08 28.54
CA TYR A 200 -18.04 -18.64 28.44
C TYR A 200 -16.64 -18.32 27.93
N ALA A 201 -16.54 -17.32 27.06
CA ALA A 201 -15.29 -16.67 26.69
C ALA A 201 -15.43 -15.16 26.86
N VAL A 202 -14.30 -14.48 26.92
CA VAL A 202 -14.22 -13.02 26.96
C VAL A 202 -13.68 -12.54 25.62
N LEU A 203 -14.50 -11.79 24.89
CA LEU A 203 -14.05 -11.06 23.72
C LEU A 203 -13.11 -9.95 24.19
N LEU A 204 -11.86 -10.06 23.76
CA LEU A 204 -10.77 -9.16 24.13
C LEU A 204 -10.33 -8.39 22.90
N GLU A 205 -10.16 -7.09 23.06
CA GLU A 205 -9.83 -6.16 21.97
C GLU A 205 -8.59 -5.34 22.31
N TRP A 206 -7.83 -5.01 21.28
CA TRP A 206 -6.77 -4.02 21.30
C TRP A 206 -6.98 -3.04 20.14
N ASP A 207 -7.09 -1.76 20.46
CA ASP A 207 -7.33 -0.70 19.50
C ASP A 207 -6.02 -0.24 18.85
N ASN A 208 -5.99 -0.23 17.52
CA ASN A 208 -4.88 0.36 16.78
C ASN A 208 -5.05 1.89 16.77
N ILE A 209 -4.29 2.58 17.62
CA ILE A 209 -4.33 4.04 17.71
C ILE A 209 -3.82 4.76 16.45
N TYR A 210 -3.09 4.06 15.58
CA TYR A 210 -2.60 4.56 14.30
C TYR A 210 -3.54 4.24 13.14
N TYR A 211 -4.69 3.62 13.40
CA TYR A 211 -5.67 3.34 12.36
C TYR A 211 -6.17 4.64 11.75
N GLU A 212 -5.91 4.80 10.45
CA GLU A 212 -6.50 5.86 9.65
C GLU A 212 -7.59 5.26 8.79
N LYS A 213 -8.84 5.66 9.05
CA LYS A 213 -9.98 5.23 8.24
C LYS A 213 -9.69 5.55 6.78
N PRO A 214 -9.58 4.53 5.89
CA PRO A 214 -9.36 4.76 4.48
C PRO A 214 -10.42 5.73 3.99
N ASN A 215 -10.00 6.80 3.31
CA ASN A 215 -10.86 7.92 2.98
C ASN A 215 -11.90 7.47 1.94
N LYS A 216 -13.00 6.85 2.40
CA LYS A 216 -14.21 6.53 1.62
C LYS A 216 -15.04 7.79 1.37
N LYS A 217 -14.40 8.94 1.09
CA LYS A 217 -15.11 9.94 0.30
C LYS A 217 -15.33 9.27 -1.03
N ALA A 218 -16.56 8.78 -1.24
CA ALA A 218 -17.10 8.64 -2.56
C ALA A 218 -16.78 9.97 -3.23
N THR A 219 -15.77 9.97 -4.10
CA THR A 219 -15.54 11.05 -5.03
C THR A 219 -16.88 11.13 -5.73
N THR A 220 -17.67 12.16 -5.43
CA THR A 220 -18.77 12.53 -6.30
C THR A 220 -18.11 12.65 -7.65
N LYS A 221 -18.26 11.65 -8.52
CA LYS A 221 -17.59 11.60 -9.82
C LYS A 221 -17.83 12.96 -10.43
N LYS A 222 -16.78 13.78 -10.48
CA LYS A 222 -16.93 15.16 -10.88
C LYS A 222 -17.38 15.11 -12.34
N THR A 223 -18.65 15.42 -12.61
CA THR A 223 -19.20 15.30 -13.96
C THR A 223 -18.67 16.39 -14.90
N VAL A 224 -18.08 17.44 -14.32
CA VAL A 224 -17.44 18.53 -15.03
C VAL A 224 -16.00 18.66 -14.52
N VAL A 225 -15.05 18.23 -15.34
CA VAL A 225 -13.62 18.33 -15.09
C VAL A 225 -13.05 19.46 -15.95
N ARG A 226 -12.25 20.35 -15.35
CA ARG A 226 -11.57 21.43 -16.08
C ARG A 226 -10.08 21.12 -16.21
N LEU A 227 -9.54 21.20 -17.43
CA LEU A 227 -8.13 20.91 -17.69
C LEU A 227 -7.37 22.21 -18.01
N GLY A 228 -6.22 22.40 -17.38
CA GLY A 228 -5.21 23.38 -17.75
C GLY A 228 -4.11 22.69 -18.54
N LEU A 229 -4.03 22.95 -19.85
CA LEU A 229 -3.02 22.37 -20.74
C LEU A 229 -1.94 23.42 -20.99
N ILE A 230 -0.73 23.15 -20.52
CA ILE A 230 0.36 24.14 -20.53
C ILE A 230 1.12 24.00 -21.83
N GLN A 231 1.01 25.02 -22.70
CA GLN A 231 1.89 25.15 -23.86
C GLN A 231 3.19 25.82 -23.40
N TRP A 232 4.24 25.02 -23.27
CA TRP A 232 5.49 25.47 -22.67
C TRP A 232 6.43 26.08 -23.71
N GLN A 233 6.85 27.32 -23.48
CA GLN A 233 7.86 27.94 -24.35
C GLN A 233 9.26 27.48 -23.93
N MET A 234 9.89 26.70 -24.80
CA MET A 234 11.30 26.37 -24.71
C MET A 234 12.14 27.63 -24.92
N ARG A 235 12.93 27.96 -23.90
CA ARG A 235 13.91 29.04 -23.84
C ARG A 235 14.89 28.75 -22.69
N PRO A 236 16.14 29.22 -22.74
CA PRO A 236 17.09 29.02 -21.65
C PRO A 236 16.60 29.65 -20.34
N TYR A 237 16.81 28.95 -19.23
CA TYR A 237 16.66 29.47 -17.87
C TYR A 237 18.02 29.44 -17.17
N LYS A 238 18.25 30.34 -16.23
CA LYS A 238 19.54 30.47 -15.54
C LYS A 238 19.83 29.33 -14.58
N ASN A 239 18.79 28.73 -14.00
CA ASN A 239 18.87 27.68 -13.00
C ASN A 239 17.49 27.04 -12.78
N LEU A 240 17.46 26.03 -11.91
CA LEU A 240 16.24 25.33 -11.50
C LEU A 240 15.19 26.25 -10.85
N GLU A 241 15.62 27.24 -10.06
CA GLU A 241 14.71 28.16 -9.37
C GLU A 241 13.88 28.99 -10.37
N GLU A 242 14.52 29.52 -11.42
CA GLU A 242 13.83 30.27 -12.47
C GLU A 242 12.85 29.38 -13.25
N LEU A 243 13.24 28.14 -13.55
CA LEU A 243 12.34 27.15 -14.17
C LEU A 243 11.09 26.91 -13.29
N LEU A 244 11.29 26.67 -11.99
CA LEU A 244 10.21 26.39 -11.04
C LEU A 244 9.33 27.62 -10.82
N GLN A 245 9.88 28.83 -10.82
CA GLN A 245 9.10 30.06 -10.76
C GLN A 245 8.17 30.20 -11.97
N GLN A 246 8.65 29.86 -13.17
CA GLN A 246 7.80 29.86 -14.37
C GLN A 246 6.75 28.74 -14.31
N ALA A 247 7.11 27.54 -13.83
CA ALA A 247 6.16 26.46 -13.66
C ALA A 247 5.04 26.83 -12.66
N GLU A 248 5.41 27.42 -11.52
CA GLU A 248 4.46 27.90 -10.50
C GLU A 248 3.54 28.99 -11.06
N TYR A 249 4.04 29.93 -11.88
CA TYR A 249 3.19 30.92 -12.54
C TYR A 249 2.07 30.27 -13.38
N PHE A 250 2.38 29.24 -14.16
CA PHE A 250 1.35 28.51 -14.92
C PHE A 250 0.39 27.76 -14.01
N ILE A 251 0.90 27.11 -12.96
CA ILE A 251 0.09 26.38 -11.98
C ILE A 251 -0.88 27.33 -11.26
N ASP A 252 -0.41 28.47 -10.77
CA ASP A 252 -1.23 29.51 -10.15
C ASP A 252 -2.29 30.01 -11.13
N ALA A 253 -1.89 30.37 -12.36
CA ALA A 253 -2.82 30.88 -13.37
C ALA A 253 -3.96 29.88 -13.66
N VAL A 254 -3.65 28.61 -13.94
CA VAL A 254 -4.69 27.60 -14.22
C VAL A 254 -5.51 27.25 -12.97
N SER A 255 -4.91 27.33 -11.77
CA SER A 255 -5.61 27.13 -10.50
C SER A 255 -6.58 28.27 -10.20
N GLY A 256 -6.24 29.51 -10.56
CA GLY A 256 -7.13 30.67 -10.53
C GLY A 256 -8.39 30.48 -11.37
N TYR A 257 -8.30 29.75 -12.48
CA TYR A 257 -9.45 29.31 -13.28
C TYR A 257 -10.19 28.09 -12.70
N ARG A 258 -9.79 27.58 -11.52
CA ARG A 258 -10.30 26.35 -10.89
C ARG A 258 -10.19 25.14 -11.82
N SER A 259 -9.03 24.98 -12.45
CA SER A 259 -8.69 23.75 -13.16
C SER A 259 -8.48 22.59 -12.18
N ASP A 260 -8.82 21.39 -12.62
CA ASP A 260 -8.63 20.15 -11.89
C ASP A 260 -7.27 19.51 -12.14
N PHE A 261 -6.79 19.67 -13.36
CA PHE A 261 -5.48 19.21 -13.78
C PHE A 261 -4.66 20.35 -14.36
N ALA A 262 -3.36 20.34 -14.09
CA ALA A 262 -2.35 21.04 -14.86
C ALA A 262 -1.49 19.99 -15.58
N LEU A 263 -1.49 19.98 -16.91
CA LEU A 263 -0.65 19.10 -17.73
C LEU A 263 0.53 19.89 -18.29
N PHE A 264 1.75 19.51 -17.88
CA PHE A 264 3.00 19.99 -18.49
C PHE A 264 3.41 19.12 -19.68
N PRO A 265 4.20 19.65 -20.64
CA PRO A 265 4.72 18.87 -21.76
C PRO A 265 5.82 17.87 -21.41
N GLU A 266 6.10 16.98 -22.35
CA GLU A 266 7.27 16.09 -22.31
C GLU A 266 8.56 16.93 -22.28
N PHE A 267 9.53 16.53 -21.45
CA PHE A 267 10.80 17.22 -21.23
C PHE A 267 10.69 18.73 -20.98
N PHE A 268 9.69 19.19 -20.23
CA PHE A 268 9.52 20.62 -19.93
C PHE A 268 10.75 21.24 -19.23
N ASN A 269 11.54 20.42 -18.53
CA ASN A 269 12.77 20.81 -17.83
C ASN A 269 14.02 20.85 -18.74
N ALA A 270 13.91 20.47 -20.02
CA ALA A 270 15.00 20.54 -21.01
C ALA A 270 15.79 21.85 -21.05
N PRO A 271 15.21 23.04 -20.79
CA PRO A 271 15.98 24.28 -20.68
C PRO A 271 17.20 24.22 -19.74
N LEU A 272 17.16 23.39 -18.69
CA LEU A 272 18.27 23.23 -17.74
C LEU A 272 19.47 22.49 -18.34
N MET A 273 19.31 21.84 -19.49
CA MET A 273 20.44 21.25 -20.22
C MET A 273 21.43 22.29 -20.74
N ALA A 274 21.02 23.56 -20.85
CA ALA A 274 21.85 24.62 -21.41
C ALA A 274 23.20 24.80 -20.67
N GLU A 275 23.24 24.58 -19.35
CA GLU A 275 24.49 24.62 -18.56
C GLU A 275 25.46 23.50 -18.94
N ASN A 276 24.92 22.39 -19.43
CA ASN A 276 25.64 21.15 -19.75
C ASN A 276 25.89 20.98 -21.26
N ASN A 277 25.70 22.02 -22.07
CA ASN A 277 25.92 21.98 -23.52
C ASN A 277 27.37 21.68 -23.93
N HIS A 278 28.31 21.80 -23.00
CA HIS A 278 29.72 21.43 -23.22
C HIS A 278 29.96 19.91 -23.13
N LEU A 279 28.98 19.14 -22.64
CA LEU A 279 29.01 17.68 -22.56
C LEU A 279 28.43 17.05 -23.84
N SER A 280 28.65 15.75 -24.03
CA SER A 280 27.92 14.99 -25.04
C SER A 280 26.44 14.87 -24.69
N GLU A 281 25.59 14.66 -25.69
CA GLU A 281 24.13 14.54 -25.52
C GLU A 281 23.72 13.47 -24.47
N PRO A 282 24.30 12.24 -24.46
CA PRO A 282 24.01 11.26 -23.41
C PRO A 282 24.48 11.68 -22.01
N ALA A 283 25.52 12.52 -21.89
CA ALA A 283 25.99 13.00 -20.59
C ALA A 283 25.12 14.16 -20.10
N ALA A 284 24.78 15.11 -20.97
CA ALA A 284 23.92 16.26 -20.66
C ALA A 284 22.54 15.84 -20.16
N ILE A 285 21.91 14.83 -20.79
CA ILE A 285 20.59 14.33 -20.37
C ILE A 285 20.63 13.63 -19.00
N ARG A 286 21.79 13.05 -18.62
CA ARG A 286 21.99 12.45 -17.29
C ARG A 286 22.21 13.49 -16.21
N GLU A 287 22.84 14.62 -16.56
CA GLU A 287 22.88 15.78 -15.67
C GLU A 287 21.47 16.36 -15.47
N LEU A 288 20.66 16.45 -16.54
CA LEU A 288 19.26 16.87 -16.42
C LEU A 288 18.46 15.98 -15.46
N ALA A 289 18.72 14.66 -15.47
CA ALA A 289 18.03 13.70 -14.61
C ALA A 289 18.23 13.95 -13.11
N LYS A 290 19.29 14.67 -12.72
CA LYS A 290 19.55 15.01 -11.31
C LYS A 290 18.52 15.98 -10.74
N HIS A 291 17.88 16.79 -11.58
CA HIS A 291 16.88 17.77 -11.13
C HIS A 291 15.49 17.17 -10.90
N THR A 292 15.24 15.94 -11.39
CA THR A 292 13.91 15.32 -11.38
C THR A 292 13.34 15.21 -9.97
N HIS A 293 14.14 14.81 -8.98
CA HIS A 293 13.67 14.69 -7.59
C HIS A 293 13.21 16.02 -7.00
N ASP A 294 14.02 17.07 -7.14
CA ASP A 294 13.72 18.41 -6.61
C ASP A 294 12.47 19.00 -7.25
N ILE A 295 12.30 18.78 -8.56
CA ILE A 295 11.11 19.22 -9.31
C ILE A 295 9.86 18.52 -8.78
N ILE A 296 9.89 17.20 -8.56
CA ILE A 296 8.74 16.44 -8.06
C ILE A 296 8.34 16.89 -6.67
N GLN A 297 9.32 17.09 -5.77
CA GLN A 297 9.04 17.56 -4.43
C GLN A 297 8.34 18.93 -4.48
N LYS A 298 8.85 19.85 -5.30
CA LYS A 298 8.22 21.15 -5.49
C LYS A 298 6.82 21.02 -6.09
N PHE A 299 6.62 20.17 -7.09
CA PHE A 299 5.33 19.97 -7.73
C PHE A 299 4.30 19.37 -6.76
N SER A 300 4.69 18.49 -5.84
CA SER A 300 3.80 17.99 -4.78
C SER A 300 3.43 19.08 -3.76
N GLU A 301 4.38 19.93 -3.37
CA GLU A 301 4.08 21.10 -2.53
C GLU A 301 3.08 22.04 -3.21
N LEU A 302 3.26 22.28 -4.51
CA LEU A 302 2.39 23.15 -5.31
C LEU A 302 1.01 22.50 -5.53
N SER A 303 0.90 21.19 -5.74
CA SER A 303 -0.38 20.51 -5.94
C SER A 303 -1.28 20.64 -4.71
N ILE A 304 -0.70 20.58 -3.51
CA ILE A 304 -1.39 20.83 -2.24
C ILE A 304 -1.75 22.32 -2.12
N SER A 305 -0.75 23.20 -2.27
CA SER A 305 -0.91 24.64 -2.01
C SER A 305 -1.96 25.29 -2.91
N TYR A 306 -1.99 24.90 -4.18
CA TYR A 306 -2.95 25.41 -5.16
C TYR A 306 -4.20 24.53 -5.31
N ASN A 307 -4.28 23.42 -4.56
CA ASN A 307 -5.37 22.45 -4.62
C ASN A 307 -5.68 22.06 -6.08
N ILE A 308 -4.68 21.56 -6.80
CA ILE A 308 -4.76 21.09 -8.19
C ILE A 308 -3.99 19.78 -8.39
N ASN A 309 -4.47 18.87 -9.25
CA ASN A 309 -3.67 17.72 -9.66
C ASN A 309 -2.66 18.16 -10.74
N ILE A 310 -1.38 17.83 -10.59
CA ILE A 310 -0.34 18.22 -11.54
C ILE A 310 0.22 16.97 -12.21
N ILE A 311 0.11 16.91 -13.53
CA ILE A 311 0.81 15.94 -14.36
C ILE A 311 2.07 16.64 -14.85
N SER A 312 3.23 16.19 -14.36
CA SER A 312 4.51 16.88 -14.57
C SER A 312 5.01 16.88 -16.02
N GLY A 313 4.24 16.30 -16.95
CA GLY A 313 4.73 15.96 -18.27
C GLY A 313 5.74 14.83 -18.17
N SER A 314 6.97 15.05 -18.64
CA SER A 314 8.04 14.08 -18.40
C SER A 314 9.41 14.71 -18.25
N MET A 315 10.34 13.93 -17.69
CA MET A 315 11.72 14.27 -17.37
C MET A 315 12.58 13.01 -17.42
N PRO A 316 13.90 13.13 -17.59
CA PRO A 316 14.80 11.98 -17.49
C PRO A 316 14.96 11.52 -16.04
N GLU A 317 15.05 10.21 -15.80
CA GLU A 317 15.34 9.64 -14.48
C GLU A 317 16.36 8.50 -14.61
N MET A 318 17.34 8.46 -13.70
CA MET A 318 18.27 7.35 -13.56
C MET A 318 17.73 6.34 -12.55
N LYS A 319 17.54 5.09 -12.97
CA LYS A 319 17.10 3.98 -12.10
C LYS A 319 17.91 2.73 -12.40
N ASN A 320 18.57 2.17 -11.38
CA ASN A 320 19.40 0.96 -11.50
C ASN A 320 20.45 1.04 -12.64
N GLY A 321 21.03 2.23 -12.87
CA GLY A 321 22.02 2.47 -13.92
C GLY A 321 21.46 2.73 -15.31
N ASN A 322 20.14 2.59 -15.50
CA ASN A 322 19.45 2.86 -16.77
C ASN A 322 18.78 4.24 -16.75
N LEU A 323 18.69 4.86 -17.93
CA LEU A 323 18.03 6.15 -18.13
C LEU A 323 16.63 5.93 -18.70
N TYR A 324 15.61 6.55 -18.09
CA TYR A 324 14.21 6.45 -18.49
C TYR A 324 13.61 7.84 -18.75
N ASN A 325 12.58 7.89 -19.59
CA ASN A 325 11.71 9.06 -19.76
C ASN A 325 10.46 8.83 -18.89
N VAL A 326 10.30 9.61 -17.82
CA VAL A 326 9.32 9.37 -16.77
C VAL A 326 8.54 10.63 -16.45
N GLY A 327 7.35 10.48 -15.89
CA GLY A 327 6.57 11.58 -15.37
C GLY A 327 5.90 11.21 -14.06
N TYR A 328 5.29 12.22 -13.42
CA TYR A 328 4.66 12.06 -12.12
C TYR A 328 3.30 12.75 -12.09
N LEU A 329 2.33 12.07 -11.50
CA LEU A 329 1.04 12.62 -11.09
C LEU A 329 1.15 13.02 -9.62
N CYS A 330 1.23 14.33 -9.37
CA CYS A 330 1.19 14.91 -8.03
C CYS A 330 -0.26 15.30 -7.71
N ARG A 331 -0.89 14.60 -6.78
CA ARG A 331 -2.29 14.86 -6.42
C ARG A 331 -2.41 15.99 -5.40
N ARG A 332 -3.64 16.51 -5.29
CA ARG A 332 -4.04 17.57 -4.36
C ARG A 332 -3.81 17.24 -2.88
N ASP A 333 -3.74 15.96 -2.55
CA ASP A 333 -3.47 15.45 -1.20
C ASP A 333 -1.97 15.24 -0.91
N GLY A 334 -1.10 15.55 -1.89
CA GLY A 334 0.35 15.36 -1.79
C GLY A 334 0.83 13.98 -2.22
N THR A 335 -0.07 13.04 -2.54
CA THR A 335 0.35 11.72 -3.06
C THR A 335 0.99 11.88 -4.44
N ILE A 336 2.04 11.09 -4.67
CA ILE A 336 2.82 11.12 -5.91
C ILE A 336 2.81 9.74 -6.53
N ASP A 337 2.41 9.66 -7.79
CA ASP A 337 2.48 8.46 -8.60
C ASP A 337 3.43 8.65 -9.78
N ARG A 338 4.28 7.65 -10.03
CA ARG A 338 5.19 7.62 -11.18
C ARG A 338 4.54 6.92 -12.37
N PHE A 339 4.78 7.44 -13.57
CA PHE A 339 4.51 6.80 -14.86
C PHE A 339 5.75 6.91 -15.76
N GLU A 340 5.85 6.06 -16.78
CA GLU A 340 7.03 5.99 -17.65
C GLU A 340 6.65 5.74 -19.11
N LYS A 341 7.53 6.17 -20.01
CA LYS A 341 7.37 5.99 -21.46
C LYS A 341 7.73 4.55 -21.82
N ILE A 342 6.83 3.84 -22.48
CA ILE A 342 7.05 2.45 -22.88
C ILE A 342 7.81 2.41 -24.21
N HIS A 343 7.30 3.14 -25.21
CA HIS A 343 7.88 3.21 -26.54
C HIS A 343 8.81 4.42 -26.64
N VAL A 344 10.09 4.19 -26.42
CA VAL A 344 11.14 5.18 -26.65
C VAL A 344 11.33 5.37 -28.15
N THR A 345 11.46 6.63 -28.57
CA THR A 345 11.71 6.95 -29.98
C THR A 345 13.11 6.49 -30.41
N PRO A 346 13.33 6.25 -31.72
CA PRO A 346 14.66 5.87 -32.22
C PRO A 346 15.78 6.82 -31.82
N ASP A 347 15.50 8.12 -31.75
CA ASP A 347 16.51 9.14 -31.41
C ASP A 347 16.79 9.19 -29.91
N GLU A 348 15.77 9.10 -29.05
CA GLU A 348 15.96 8.95 -27.60
C GLU A 348 16.81 7.71 -27.26
N ALA A 349 16.59 6.60 -27.96
CA ALA A 349 17.37 5.38 -27.77
C ALA A 349 18.80 5.52 -28.30
N LYS A 350 18.99 6.04 -29.52
CA LYS A 350 20.31 6.13 -30.17
C LYS A 350 21.20 7.24 -29.61
N ILE A 351 20.64 8.40 -29.30
CA ILE A 351 21.38 9.60 -28.91
C ILE A 351 21.53 9.68 -27.40
N TRP A 352 20.47 9.40 -26.63
CA TRP A 352 20.50 9.52 -25.16
C TRP A 352 20.72 8.19 -24.44
N GLY A 353 20.47 7.07 -25.12
CA GLY A 353 20.56 5.74 -24.52
C GLY A 353 19.41 5.45 -23.55
N MET A 354 18.23 6.04 -23.81
CA MET A 354 17.03 5.79 -22.99
C MET A 354 16.49 4.38 -23.19
N GLN A 355 15.96 3.79 -22.12
CA GLN A 355 15.30 2.49 -22.09
C GLN A 355 13.78 2.68 -22.00
N GLY A 356 13.04 1.77 -22.64
CA GLY A 356 11.59 1.69 -22.50
C GLY A 356 11.19 1.15 -21.13
N GLY A 357 10.10 1.71 -20.59
CA GLY A 357 9.41 1.20 -19.42
C GLY A 357 8.62 -0.07 -19.72
N THR A 358 8.06 -0.64 -18.65
CA THR A 358 7.25 -1.86 -18.72
C THR A 358 5.91 -1.74 -18.00
N GLU A 359 5.71 -0.65 -17.24
CA GLU A 359 4.51 -0.44 -16.44
C GLU A 359 3.49 0.42 -17.19
N LEU A 360 2.29 -0.12 -17.39
CA LEU A 360 1.10 0.58 -17.88
C LEU A 360 0.02 0.45 -16.80
N LYS A 361 -0.60 1.57 -16.41
CA LYS A 361 -1.70 1.56 -15.43
C LYS A 361 -2.58 2.80 -15.55
N THR A 362 -3.83 2.67 -15.14
CA THR A 362 -4.70 3.80 -14.84
C THR A 362 -4.46 4.38 -13.44
N PHE A 363 -4.89 5.63 -13.24
CA PHE A 363 -4.80 6.34 -11.97
C PHE A 363 -6.20 6.76 -11.52
N ASP A 364 -6.60 6.32 -10.33
CA ASP A 364 -7.80 6.84 -9.69
C ASP A 364 -7.53 8.24 -9.13
N THR A 365 -8.44 9.18 -9.43
CA THR A 365 -8.37 10.57 -8.96
C THR A 365 -9.73 11.06 -8.45
N ASP A 366 -9.75 12.23 -7.83
CA ASP A 366 -10.99 12.93 -7.46
C ASP A 366 -11.83 13.40 -8.67
N CYS A 367 -11.26 13.32 -9.87
CA CYS A 367 -11.84 13.78 -11.12
C CYS A 367 -12.13 12.64 -12.12
N GLY A 368 -12.22 11.40 -11.64
CA GLY A 368 -12.41 10.22 -12.48
C GLY A 368 -11.12 9.42 -12.66
N LYS A 369 -11.20 8.33 -13.43
CA LYS A 369 -10.04 7.48 -13.69
C LYS A 369 -9.32 8.02 -14.92
N ILE A 370 -8.01 8.21 -14.81
CA ILE A 370 -7.21 8.80 -15.89
C ILE A 370 -6.12 7.84 -16.36
N GLY A 371 -5.69 8.00 -17.60
CA GLY A 371 -4.50 7.37 -18.17
C GLY A 371 -3.53 8.43 -18.66
N ILE A 372 -2.24 8.08 -18.73
CA ILE A 372 -1.20 9.01 -19.18
C ILE A 372 -0.27 8.23 -20.11
N LEU A 373 -0.08 8.73 -21.34
CA LEU A 373 0.83 8.15 -22.34
C LEU A 373 1.79 9.23 -22.85
N ILE A 374 3.10 8.98 -22.78
CA ILE A 374 4.09 9.99 -23.13
C ILE A 374 4.33 9.96 -24.65
N CYS A 375 3.91 11.02 -25.33
CA CYS A 375 4.27 11.33 -26.71
C CYS A 375 4.04 10.16 -27.68
N TYR A 376 5.13 9.50 -28.07
CA TYR A 376 5.14 8.39 -29.02
C TYR A 376 4.26 7.22 -28.58
N ASP A 377 4.06 7.02 -27.27
CA ASP A 377 3.14 6.00 -26.75
C ASP A 377 1.71 6.15 -27.26
N ALA A 378 1.24 7.38 -27.52
CA ALA A 378 -0.12 7.63 -28.02
C ALA A 378 -0.33 7.16 -29.46
N GLU A 379 0.76 6.94 -30.23
CA GLU A 379 0.68 6.41 -31.58
C GLU A 379 0.29 4.92 -31.60
N PHE A 380 0.53 4.19 -30.51
CA PHE A 380 0.24 2.76 -30.38
C PHE A 380 -1.18 2.52 -29.82
N PRO A 381 -2.11 1.93 -30.59
CA PRO A 381 -3.50 1.76 -30.16
C PRO A 381 -3.66 0.89 -28.92
N GLU A 382 -2.81 -0.13 -28.77
CA GLU A 382 -2.91 -1.15 -27.73
C GLU A 382 -2.85 -0.56 -26.32
N LEU A 383 -1.95 0.41 -26.10
CA LEU A 383 -1.79 1.03 -24.78
C LEU A 383 -3.07 1.76 -24.35
N SER A 384 -3.64 2.58 -25.23
CA SER A 384 -4.88 3.30 -24.93
C SER A 384 -6.07 2.36 -24.74
N ARG A 385 -6.10 1.23 -25.47
CA ARG A 385 -7.15 0.24 -25.38
C ARG A 385 -7.13 -0.46 -24.02
N LEU A 386 -5.94 -0.86 -23.56
CA LEU A 386 -5.76 -1.46 -22.24
C LEU A 386 -6.17 -0.50 -21.11
N LEU A 387 -5.80 0.78 -21.22
CA LEU A 387 -6.23 1.81 -20.25
C LEU A 387 -7.76 2.02 -20.28
N ALA A 388 -8.38 1.96 -21.45
CA ALA A 388 -9.83 2.06 -21.59
C ALA A 388 -10.54 0.85 -20.97
N ASP A 389 -10.01 -0.37 -21.15
CA ASP A 389 -10.54 -1.59 -20.53
C ASP A 389 -10.44 -1.54 -18.99
N GLU A 390 -9.48 -0.80 -18.44
CA GLU A 390 -9.38 -0.50 -17.00
C GLU A 390 -10.38 0.58 -16.50
N GLY A 391 -11.16 1.17 -17.41
CA GLY A 391 -12.20 2.16 -17.12
C GLY A 391 -11.73 3.61 -17.16
N MET A 392 -10.69 3.94 -17.93
CA MET A 392 -10.20 5.32 -18.12
C MET A 392 -11.26 6.24 -18.73
N ASP A 393 -11.50 7.39 -18.10
CA ASP A 393 -12.38 8.46 -18.58
C ASP A 393 -11.61 9.52 -19.41
N ILE A 394 -10.36 9.81 -19.04
CA ILE A 394 -9.51 10.85 -19.65
C ILE A 394 -8.09 10.33 -19.88
N LEU A 395 -7.58 10.48 -21.11
CA LEU A 395 -6.21 10.22 -21.49
C LEU A 395 -5.42 11.52 -21.61
N PHE A 396 -4.30 11.63 -20.88
CA PHE A 396 -3.37 12.75 -21.01
C PHE A 396 -2.16 12.34 -21.85
N VAL A 397 -1.75 13.22 -22.77
CA VAL A 397 -0.61 12.99 -23.66
C VAL A 397 0.33 14.20 -23.62
N PRO A 398 1.29 14.23 -22.68
CA PRO A 398 2.41 15.16 -22.78
C PRO A 398 3.29 14.77 -23.96
N PHE A 399 3.69 15.75 -24.78
CA PHE A 399 4.50 15.48 -25.97
C PHE A 399 5.56 16.55 -26.25
N LEU A 400 6.57 16.16 -27.00
CA LEU A 400 7.60 17.03 -27.54
C LEU A 400 7.83 16.67 -29.02
N THR A 401 7.64 17.65 -29.91
CA THR A 401 7.87 17.48 -31.35
C THR A 401 8.51 18.72 -31.94
N ASP A 402 9.31 18.56 -32.99
CA ASP A 402 10.10 19.62 -33.63
C ASP A 402 9.44 20.21 -34.88
N THR A 403 8.53 19.46 -35.50
CA THR A 403 7.95 19.77 -36.80
C THR A 403 6.42 19.67 -36.79
N GLN A 404 5.78 20.37 -37.73
CA GLN A 404 4.34 20.26 -37.95
C GLN A 404 3.90 18.83 -38.27
N ASN A 405 4.75 18.06 -38.99
CA ASN A 405 4.48 16.65 -39.27
C ASN A 405 4.51 15.81 -37.99
N GLY A 406 5.48 16.06 -37.09
CA GLY A 406 5.55 15.43 -35.77
C GLY A 406 4.29 15.68 -34.95
N TYR A 407 3.91 16.95 -34.80
CA TYR A 407 2.69 17.34 -34.09
C TYR A 407 1.43 16.73 -34.71
N SER A 408 1.34 16.69 -36.05
CA SER A 408 0.17 16.13 -36.73
C SER A 408 -0.02 14.64 -36.42
N ARG A 409 1.06 13.87 -36.27
CA ARG A 409 0.97 12.46 -35.84
C ARG A 409 0.38 12.35 -34.43
N VAL A 410 0.97 13.03 -33.45
CA VAL A 410 0.49 13.03 -32.06
C VAL A 410 -0.98 13.44 -32.01
N ARG A 411 -1.34 14.52 -32.71
CA ARG A 411 -2.72 15.02 -32.77
C ARG A 411 -3.69 14.01 -33.38
N HIS A 412 -3.38 13.46 -34.55
CA HIS A 412 -4.30 12.55 -35.25
C HIS A 412 -4.44 11.21 -34.54
N CYS A 413 -3.34 10.66 -34.01
CA CYS A 413 -3.39 9.47 -33.17
C CYS A 413 -4.24 9.74 -31.93
N SER A 414 -4.01 10.85 -31.21
CA SER A 414 -4.81 11.23 -30.03
C SER A 414 -6.30 11.37 -30.35
N GLN A 415 -6.65 11.95 -31.50
CA GLN A 415 -8.04 12.01 -31.97
C GLN A 415 -8.63 10.61 -32.21
N ALA A 416 -7.86 9.70 -32.81
CA ALA A 416 -8.29 8.32 -32.99
C ALA A 416 -8.49 7.62 -31.63
N ARG A 417 -7.57 7.79 -30.66
CA ARG A 417 -7.70 7.23 -29.29
C ARG A 417 -8.96 7.72 -28.59
N ALA A 418 -9.34 8.98 -28.78
CA ALA A 418 -10.58 9.55 -28.22
C ALA A 418 -11.82 8.84 -28.78
N ILE A 419 -11.87 8.66 -30.11
CA ILE A 419 -13.01 8.08 -30.82
C ILE A 419 -13.12 6.58 -30.53
N GLU A 420 -12.02 5.84 -30.70
CA GLU A 420 -12.00 4.37 -30.61
C GLU A 420 -12.25 3.85 -29.19
N ASN A 421 -11.88 4.62 -28.17
CA ASN A 421 -12.06 4.26 -26.76
C ASN A 421 -13.18 5.03 -26.07
N GLU A 422 -13.93 5.88 -26.79
CA GLU A 422 -15.02 6.70 -26.26
C GLU A 422 -14.62 7.51 -25.00
N CYS A 423 -13.42 8.10 -25.03
CA CYS A 423 -12.83 8.84 -23.91
C CYS A 423 -12.41 10.26 -24.32
N TYR A 424 -12.13 11.11 -23.34
CA TYR A 424 -11.50 12.42 -23.61
C TYR A 424 -9.99 12.25 -23.76
N VAL A 425 -9.38 12.98 -24.70
CA VAL A 425 -7.91 13.01 -24.84
C VAL A 425 -7.43 14.45 -24.77
N ALA A 426 -6.46 14.71 -23.90
CA ALA A 426 -5.89 16.02 -23.65
C ALA A 426 -4.39 15.99 -23.92
N ILE A 427 -3.92 16.81 -24.86
CA ILE A 427 -2.53 16.85 -25.29
C ILE A 427 -1.88 18.18 -24.89
N ALA A 428 -0.62 18.15 -24.44
CA ALA A 428 0.14 19.36 -24.14
C ALA A 428 1.57 19.23 -24.65
N GLY A 429 2.01 20.23 -25.41
CA GLY A 429 3.31 20.22 -26.07
C GLY A 429 4.07 21.53 -25.90
N SER A 430 5.36 21.48 -26.18
CA SER A 430 6.23 22.65 -26.13
C SER A 430 6.30 23.37 -27.48
N VAL A 431 6.59 24.66 -27.42
CA VAL A 431 6.83 25.55 -28.57
C VAL A 431 8.14 26.30 -28.37
N GLY A 432 8.66 26.95 -29.40
CA GLY A 432 9.87 27.77 -29.30
C GLY A 432 11.13 26.99 -29.61
N ASN A 433 12.25 27.35 -28.97
CA ASN A 433 13.56 26.87 -29.37
C ASN A 433 14.57 26.97 -28.22
N LEU A 434 15.51 26.03 -28.15
CA LEU A 434 16.66 26.08 -27.23
C LEU A 434 17.95 26.27 -28.04
N PRO A 435 18.42 27.52 -28.23
CA PRO A 435 19.66 27.75 -28.93
C PRO A 435 20.81 27.02 -28.24
N ASN A 436 21.62 26.33 -29.04
CA ASN A 436 22.84 25.61 -28.61
C ASN A 436 22.60 24.38 -27.72
N VAL A 437 21.35 23.92 -27.54
CA VAL A 437 21.07 22.63 -26.89
C VAL A 437 20.87 21.58 -27.98
N HIS A 438 21.91 20.78 -28.24
CA HIS A 438 21.89 19.74 -29.25
C HIS A 438 20.70 18.79 -29.06
N ASN A 439 20.02 18.45 -30.16
CA ASN A 439 18.83 17.58 -30.20
C ASN A 439 17.55 18.17 -29.56
N MET A 440 17.52 19.48 -29.27
CA MET A 440 16.35 20.20 -28.75
C MET A 440 16.13 21.57 -29.44
N ASP A 441 16.67 21.74 -30.64
CA ASP A 441 16.83 23.05 -31.29
C ASP A 441 15.51 23.80 -31.52
N ILE A 442 14.46 23.13 -32.01
CA ILE A 442 13.16 23.73 -32.36
C ILE A 442 12.04 22.83 -31.84
N GLN A 443 10.98 23.44 -31.31
CA GLN A 443 9.80 22.76 -30.82
C GLN A 443 8.53 23.36 -31.44
N PHE A 444 7.60 22.49 -31.82
CA PHE A 444 6.34 22.81 -32.46
C PHE A 444 5.18 22.08 -31.80
N ALA A 445 4.16 22.85 -31.42
CA ALA A 445 2.86 22.39 -30.94
C ALA A 445 1.80 23.43 -31.33
N GLN A 446 0.53 23.01 -31.42
CA GLN A 446 -0.62 23.87 -31.71
C GLN A 446 -1.81 23.56 -30.81
#